data_AF-L8WZW4-F1
#
_entry.id   AF-L8WZW4-F1
#
_cell.length_a   1.000
_cell.length_b   1.000
_cell.length_c   1.000
_cell.angle_alpha   90.00
_cell.angle_beta   90.00
_cell.angle_gamma   90.00
#
_symmetry.space_group_name_H-M   'P 1'
#
loop_
_entity.id
_entity.type
_entity.pdbx_description
1 polymer ?
#
loop_
_entity_poly.entity_id
_entity_poly.type
_entity_poly.pdbx_seq_one_letter_code
_entity_poly.pdbx_strand_id
1 'polypeptide(L)'
;MAQIATIAGVPVVKIGHGLMSVGSCVCPVEPLSDDQCFESIIAGINAAPSNAKVFLNSGMCHPYFYGVPPHVTTNLELLNRFFTKYPEHAERTFLSVKVS
;
A
#
# COMPACT_ATOMS: atom_id res chain seq x y z
N MET A 1 -10.67 -19.50 2.10
CA MET A 1 -9.66 -19.32 3.17
C MET A 1 -8.45 -18.64 2.54
N ALA A 2 -7.96 -17.53 3.10
CA ALA A 2 -6.80 -16.83 2.53
C ALA A 2 -5.55 -17.72 2.62
N GLN A 3 -4.79 -17.82 1.53
CA GLN A 3 -3.54 -18.58 1.53
C GLN A 3 -2.41 -17.71 2.12
N ILE A 4 -1.52 -18.33 2.88
CA ILE A 4 -0.38 -17.67 3.55
C ILE A 4 0.93 -18.18 2.95
N ALA A 5 1.92 -17.31 2.84
CA ALA A 5 3.32 -17.61 2.56
C ALA A 5 4.20 -17.05 3.68
N THR A 6 5.43 -17.55 3.80
CA THR A 6 6.41 -17.01 4.75
C THR A 6 7.47 -16.22 3.97
N ILE A 7 7.65 -14.96 4.32
CA ILE A 7 8.69 -14.08 3.75
C ILE A 7 9.58 -13.64 4.91
N ALA A 8 10.87 -13.98 4.85
CA ALA A 8 11.84 -13.66 5.91
C ALA A 8 11.37 -14.04 7.35
N GLY A 9 10.68 -15.16 7.49
CA GLY A 9 10.12 -15.62 8.78
C GLY A 9 8.79 -14.98 9.19
N VAL A 10 8.27 -14.04 8.39
CA VAL A 10 6.98 -13.38 8.63
C VAL A 10 5.87 -14.06 7.82
N PRO A 11 4.76 -14.49 8.43
CA PRO A 11 3.58 -14.95 7.70
C PRO A 11 2.91 -13.78 6.99
N VAL A 12 2.73 -13.90 5.68
CA VAL A 12 2.14 -12.89 4.82
C VAL A 12 1.07 -13.54 3.94
N VAL A 13 -0.06 -12.88 3.73
CA VAL A 13 -1.07 -13.38 2.77
C VAL A 13 -0.49 -13.42 1.35
N LYS A 14 -0.80 -14.49 0.60
CA LYS A 14 -0.27 -14.68 -0.78
C LYS A 14 -0.76 -13.61 -1.76
N ILE A 15 -1.88 -12.96 -1.47
CA ILE A 15 -2.42 -11.85 -2.27
C ILE A 15 -2.05 -10.54 -1.58
N GLY A 16 -1.22 -9.74 -2.24
CA GLY A 16 -0.85 -8.40 -1.78
C GLY A 16 -1.76 -7.31 -2.33
N HIS A 17 -1.75 -6.15 -1.66
CA HIS A 17 -2.44 -4.96 -2.11
C HIS A 17 -1.44 -4.02 -2.79
N GLY A 18 -1.64 -3.80 -4.10
CA GLY A 18 -0.81 -2.91 -4.89
C GLY A 18 -1.31 -1.47 -4.78
N LEU A 19 -0.41 -0.54 -4.46
CA LEU A 19 -0.72 0.89 -4.31
C LEU A 19 -0.45 1.69 -5.60
N MET A 20 -0.31 1.00 -6.73
CA MET A 20 -0.10 1.64 -8.02
C MET A 20 -1.38 2.39 -8.42
N SER A 21 -1.25 3.64 -8.87
CA SER A 21 -2.36 4.54 -9.21
C SER A 21 -3.24 5.00 -8.04
N VAL A 22 -2.87 4.69 -6.80
CA VAL A 22 -3.53 5.21 -5.60
C VAL A 22 -2.91 6.58 -5.28
N GLY A 23 -3.66 7.66 -5.50
CA GLY A 23 -3.30 9.01 -5.06
C GLY A 23 -2.62 9.96 -6.05
N SER A 24 -2.33 9.58 -7.32
CA SER A 24 -2.30 10.48 -8.52
C SER A 24 -1.48 9.91 -9.71
N CYS A 25 -1.81 10.43 -10.91
CA CYS A 25 -1.05 10.54 -12.16
C CYS A 25 -1.20 9.48 -13.28
N VAL A 26 -1.78 8.30 -13.04
CA VAL A 26 -1.93 7.27 -14.10
C VAL A 26 -3.39 6.89 -14.39
N CYS A 27 -4.34 7.27 -13.53
CA CYS A 27 -5.76 7.09 -13.79
C CYS A 27 -6.35 8.34 -14.47
N PRO A 28 -7.04 8.21 -15.63
CA PRO A 28 -7.76 9.32 -16.27
C PRO A 28 -9.06 9.73 -15.52
N VAL A 29 -9.28 9.17 -14.33
CA VAL A 29 -10.44 9.42 -13.46
C VAL A 29 -9.90 10.16 -12.24
N GLU A 30 -10.68 11.11 -11.72
CA GLU A 30 -10.34 12.02 -10.62
C GLU A 30 -9.47 11.36 -9.53
N PRO A 31 -8.44 12.07 -9.00
CA PRO A 31 -7.61 11.52 -7.95
C PRO A 31 -8.48 11.13 -6.75
N LEU A 32 -8.36 9.87 -6.34
CA LEU A 32 -9.04 9.34 -5.14
C LEU A 32 -8.68 10.20 -3.93
N SER A 33 -9.66 10.45 -3.06
CA SER A 33 -9.38 11.11 -1.78
C SER A 33 -8.53 10.20 -0.89
N ASP A 34 -7.80 10.79 0.06
CA ASP A 34 -7.05 10.04 1.05
C ASP A 34 -7.93 9.04 1.80
N ASP A 35 -9.16 9.41 2.16
CA ASP A 35 -10.07 8.52 2.88
C ASP A 35 -10.48 7.30 2.04
N GLN A 36 -10.73 7.45 0.74
CA GLN A 36 -10.99 6.31 -0.15
C GLN A 36 -9.78 5.38 -0.25
N CYS A 37 -8.58 5.96 -0.32
CA CYS A 37 -7.34 5.18 -0.33
C CYS A 37 -7.18 4.40 0.99
N PHE A 38 -7.44 5.05 2.12
CA PHE A 38 -7.31 4.44 3.44
C PHE A 38 -8.34 3.33 3.66
N GLU A 39 -9.59 3.54 3.27
CA GLU A 39 -10.64 2.51 3.36
C GLU A 39 -10.28 1.25 2.56
N SER A 40 -9.71 1.42 1.36
CA SER A 40 -9.26 0.30 0.53
C SER A 40 -8.14 -0.51 1.21
N ILE A 41 -7.16 0.19 1.79
CA ILE A 41 -6.04 -0.44 2.52
C ILE A 41 -6.58 -1.17 3.75
N ILE A 42 -7.44 -0.53 4.54
CA ILE A 42 -8.04 -1.11 5.76
C ILE A 42 -8.89 -2.34 5.41
N ALA A 43 -9.67 -2.30 4.34
CA ALA A 43 -10.45 -3.45 3.87
C ALA A 43 -9.54 -4.64 3.52
N GLY A 44 -8.40 -4.39 2.86
CA GLY A 44 -7.38 -5.40 2.60
C GLY A 44 -6.79 -6.00 3.89
N ILE A 45 -6.50 -5.16 4.88
CA ILE A 45 -6.00 -5.58 6.20
C ILE A 45 -7.02 -6.42 6.95
N ASN A 46 -8.29 -6.02 6.95
CA ASN A 46 -9.39 -6.69 7.64
C ASN A 46 -9.74 -8.04 7.01
N ALA A 47 -9.56 -8.19 5.70
CA ALA A 47 -9.75 -9.46 5.00
C ALA A 47 -8.66 -10.50 5.33
N ALA A 48 -7.51 -10.07 5.86
CA ALA A 48 -6.42 -10.95 6.23
C ALA A 48 -6.66 -11.64 7.57
N PRO A 49 -6.29 -12.93 7.70
CA PRO A 49 -6.36 -13.64 8.97
C PRO A 49 -5.44 -12.98 10.00
N SER A 50 -5.80 -13.07 11.28
CA SER A 50 -5.13 -12.35 12.37
C SER A 50 -3.66 -12.73 12.58
N ASN A 51 -3.24 -13.89 12.09
CA ASN A 51 -1.89 -14.41 12.19
C ASN A 51 -1.00 -14.08 10.97
N ALA A 52 -1.48 -13.29 10.00
CA ALA A 52 -0.71 -12.94 8.81
C ALA A 52 -0.73 -11.42 8.54
N LYS A 53 0.39 -10.92 8.04
CA LYS A 53 0.51 -9.54 7.57
C LYS A 53 0.02 -9.42 6.12
N VAL A 54 -0.45 -8.23 5.73
CA VAL A 54 -0.79 -7.90 4.35
C VAL A 54 0.40 -7.31 3.62
N PHE A 55 0.75 -7.90 2.48
CA PHE A 55 1.79 -7.36 1.61
C PHE A 55 1.31 -6.07 0.94
N LEU A 56 1.91 -4.94 1.27
CA LEU A 56 1.66 -3.67 0.61
C LEU A 56 2.80 -3.40 -0.37
N ASN A 57 2.46 -3.24 -1.64
CA ASN A 57 3.46 -2.89 -2.67
C ASN A 57 3.36 -1.41 -3.02
N SER A 58 4.44 -0.68 -2.74
CA SER A 58 4.62 0.75 -2.96
C SER A 58 5.93 1.03 -3.72
N GLY A 59 6.19 2.28 -4.08
CA GLY A 59 7.46 2.68 -4.67
C GLY A 59 7.62 4.19 -4.82
N MET A 60 8.87 4.61 -4.96
CA MET A 60 9.25 5.87 -5.61
C MET A 60 9.46 5.56 -7.08
N CYS A 61 8.90 6.34 -8.00
CA CYS A 61 9.36 6.22 -9.39
C CYS A 61 9.06 7.43 -10.26
N HIS A 62 10.09 7.81 -11.01
CA HIS A 62 10.10 8.64 -12.20
C HIS A 62 9.19 8.06 -13.31
N PRO A 63 8.79 8.84 -14.31
CA PRO A 63 7.43 9.33 -14.60
C PRO A 63 6.35 8.26 -14.94
N TYR A 64 6.59 6.96 -14.78
CA TYR A 64 5.73 5.90 -15.35
C TYR A 64 5.31 4.78 -14.38
N PHE A 65 5.61 4.85 -13.07
CA PHE A 65 5.19 3.78 -12.15
C PHE A 65 4.37 4.23 -10.94
N TYR A 66 4.85 5.16 -10.09
CA TYR A 66 4.18 5.50 -8.82
C TYR A 66 4.08 7.02 -8.54
N GLY A 67 4.59 7.86 -9.44
CA GLY A 67 4.50 9.32 -9.39
C GLY A 67 4.99 9.93 -10.70
N VAL A 68 4.74 11.23 -10.90
CA VAL A 68 5.28 12.02 -12.02
C VAL A 68 6.01 13.23 -11.46
N PRO A 69 7.14 13.66 -12.04
CA PRO A 69 7.77 14.92 -11.63
C PRO A 69 6.77 16.09 -11.62
N PRO A 70 6.72 16.91 -10.56
CA PRO A 70 7.60 16.93 -9.37
C PRO A 70 7.17 15.98 -8.23
N HIS A 71 6.03 15.33 -8.34
CA HIS A 71 5.35 14.50 -7.33
C HIS A 71 5.80 13.02 -7.33
N VAL A 72 7.11 12.78 -7.29
CA VAL A 72 7.69 11.41 -7.35
C VAL A 72 7.51 10.59 -6.07
N THR A 73 7.19 11.25 -4.95
CA THR A 73 7.03 10.67 -3.61
C THR A 73 5.59 10.51 -3.16
N THR A 74 4.59 10.86 -3.98
CA THR A 74 3.17 10.91 -3.57
C THR A 74 2.66 9.60 -2.97
N ASN A 75 3.09 8.44 -3.48
CA ASN A 75 2.68 7.16 -2.91
C ASN A 75 3.26 6.91 -1.50
N LEU A 76 4.49 7.36 -1.25
CA LEU A 76 5.11 7.30 0.08
C LEU A 76 4.49 8.31 1.03
N GLU A 77 4.13 9.50 0.54
CA GLU A 77 3.44 10.51 1.33
C GLU A 77 2.05 10.04 1.75
N LEU A 78 1.33 9.34 0.87
CA LEU A 78 0.04 8.71 1.20
C LEU A 78 0.22 7.66 2.30
N LEU A 79 1.23 6.79 2.20
CA LEU A 79 1.53 5.82 3.23
C LEU A 79 1.93 6.47 4.56
N ASN A 80 2.69 7.56 4.51
CA ASN A 80 3.04 8.33 5.69
C ASN A 80 1.79 8.87 6.39
N ARG A 81 0.86 9.48 5.64
CA ARG A 81 -0.41 9.96 6.18
C ARG A 81 -1.27 8.81 6.74
N PHE A 82 -1.31 7.67 6.03
CA PHE A 82 -2.02 6.48 6.47
C PHE A 82 -1.52 5.95 7.81
N PHE A 83 -0.21 5.66 7.94
CA PHE A 83 0.36 5.11 9.17
C PHE A 83 0.44 6.14 10.31
N THR A 84 0.44 7.43 10.01
CA THR A 84 0.29 8.48 11.02
C THR A 84 -1.13 8.48 11.61
N LYS A 85 -2.16 8.27 10.78
CA LYS A 85 -3.57 8.23 11.20
C LYS A 85 -3.95 6.90 11.85
N TYR A 86 -3.38 5.80 11.38
CA TYR A 86 -3.69 4.43 11.83
C TYR A 86 -2.40 3.64 12.17
N PRO A 87 -1.67 4.02 13.23
CA PRO A 87 -0.40 3.39 13.58
C PRO A 87 -0.53 1.89 13.89
N GLU A 88 -1.68 1.44 14.38
CA GLU A 88 -1.98 0.02 14.68
C GLU A 88 -1.90 -0.89 13.45
N HIS A 89 -2.06 -0.33 12.25
CA HIS A 89 -2.00 -1.09 11.00
C HIS A 89 -0.57 -1.37 10.54
N ALA A 90 0.45 -0.74 11.12
CA ALA A 90 1.85 -1.04 10.83
C ALA A 90 2.21 -2.49 11.16
N GLU A 91 1.76 -3.00 12.31
CA GLU A 91 2.04 -4.39 12.70
C GLU A 91 1.31 -5.43 11.85
N ARG A 92 0.23 -5.02 11.18
CA ARG A 92 -0.59 -5.86 10.30
C ARG A 92 -0.13 -5.86 8.84
N THR A 93 0.94 -5.13 8.50
CA THR A 93 1.37 -4.95 7.11
C THR A 93 2.84 -5.36 6.91
N PHE A 94 3.15 -5.81 5.71
CA PHE A 94 4.50 -6.07 5.22
C PHE A 94 4.73 -5.16 4.03
N LEU A 95 5.54 -4.12 4.20
CA LEU A 95 5.72 -3.09 3.19
C LEU A 95 6.90 -3.43 2.27
N SER A 96 6.64 -3.46 0.97
CA SER A 96 7.63 -3.59 -0.10
C SER A 96 7.69 -2.29 -0.89
N VAL A 97 8.80 -1.56 -0.75
CA VAL A 97 9.03 -0.29 -1.45
C VAL A 97 10.08 -0.49 -2.54
N LYS A 98 9.72 -0.18 -3.78
CA LYS A 98 10.68 -0.09 -4.90
C LYS A 98 11.31 1.30 -4.90
N VAL A 99 12.63 1.36 -4.91
CA VAL A 99 13.41 2.60 -5.06
C VAL A 99 14.21 2.49 -6.36
N SER A 100 13.95 3.39 -7.30
CA SER A 100 14.61 3.42 -8.63
C SER A 100 14.69 4.85 -9.14
#